data_AF-A0A356I672-F1
#
_entry.id   AF-A0A356I672-F1
#
_cell.length_a   1.000
_cell.length_b   1.000
_cell.length_c   1.000
_cell.angle_alpha   90.00
_cell.angle_beta   90.00
_cell.angle_gamma   90.00
#
_symmetry.space_group_name_H-M   'P 1'
#
loop_
_entity.id
_entity.type
_entity.pdbx_description
1 polymer ?
#
loop_
_entity_poly.entity_id
_entity_poly.type
_entity_poly.pdbx_seq_one_letter_code
_entity_poly.pdbx_strand_id
1 'polypeptide(L)'
;MAKVEINCTNCGTESFLHRDALYEGLTKTGESLSCSACGHVYPNEEAVPFLNEIPQAIVFTDADRSQNPNIFSKTEAENLCRYCTNYIVNPFTQFCALHKKEVQATESCPQFNKYEDNSDSKFTL
;
A
#
# COMPACT_ATOMS: atom_id res chain seq x y z
N MET A 1 1.24 -16.31 -14.31
CA MET A 1 0.74 -15.40 -15.37
C MET A 1 1.12 -16.02 -16.71
N ALA A 2 0.27 -15.92 -17.74
CA ALA A 2 0.61 -16.43 -19.07
C ALA A 2 1.74 -15.59 -19.68
N LYS A 3 2.58 -16.21 -20.53
CA LYS A 3 3.68 -15.54 -21.22
C LYS A 3 3.10 -14.48 -22.19
N VAL A 4 3.67 -13.27 -22.18
CA VAL A 4 3.14 -12.13 -22.96
C VAL A 4 4.22 -11.49 -23.83
N GLU A 5 5.48 -11.57 -23.45
CA GLU A 5 6.59 -11.00 -24.21
C GLU A 5 6.92 -11.84 -25.45
N ILE A 6 6.97 -11.19 -26.61
CA ILE A 6 7.20 -11.81 -27.91
C ILE A 6 8.23 -11.02 -28.72
N ASN A 7 8.98 -11.71 -29.58
CA ASN A 7 9.77 -11.06 -30.63
C ASN A 7 9.05 -11.21 -31.97
N CYS A 8 8.33 -10.18 -32.40
CA CYS A 8 7.37 -10.31 -33.50
C CYS A 8 8.06 -10.62 -34.83
N THR A 9 7.68 -11.72 -35.48
CA THR A 9 8.15 -12.13 -36.81
C THR A 9 7.83 -11.15 -37.95
N ASN A 10 6.84 -10.27 -37.78
CA ASN A 10 6.42 -9.33 -38.82
C ASN A 10 7.16 -7.99 -38.75
N CYS A 11 7.22 -7.36 -37.57
CA CYS A 11 7.91 -6.08 -37.41
C CYS A 11 9.35 -6.21 -36.90
N GLY A 12 9.76 -7.39 -36.43
CA GLY A 12 11.11 -7.66 -35.94
C GLY A 12 11.46 -7.01 -34.60
N THR A 13 10.47 -6.45 -33.90
CA THR A 13 10.66 -5.80 -32.60
C THR A 13 10.14 -6.65 -31.46
N GLU A 14 10.76 -6.50 -30.30
CA GLU A 14 10.19 -6.96 -29.04
C GLU A 14 8.89 -6.21 -28.76
N SER A 15 7.86 -6.95 -28.40
CA SER A 15 6.51 -6.44 -28.17
C SER A 15 5.79 -7.35 -27.17
N PHE A 16 4.60 -6.93 -26.78
CA PHE A 16 3.67 -7.75 -26.03
C PHE A 16 2.65 -8.42 -26.98
N LEU A 17 2.17 -9.59 -26.59
CA LEU A 17 1.07 -10.31 -27.22
C LEU A 17 -0.26 -9.79 -26.66
N HIS A 18 -1.09 -9.24 -27.54
CA HIS A 18 -2.47 -8.88 -27.25
C HIS A 18 -3.39 -10.08 -27.46
N ARG A 19 -4.32 -10.33 -26.53
CA ARG A 19 -5.32 -11.39 -26.62
C ARG A 19 -6.71 -10.79 -26.60
N ASP A 20 -7.37 -10.75 -27.74
CA ASP A 20 -8.74 -10.26 -27.87
C ASP A 20 -9.72 -11.42 -27.88
N ALA A 21 -10.70 -11.39 -26.98
CA ALA A 21 -11.77 -12.39 -26.97
C ALA A 21 -12.67 -12.23 -28.19
N LEU A 22 -12.86 -13.32 -28.94
CA LEU A 22 -13.80 -13.41 -30.04
C LEU A 22 -15.15 -13.92 -29.51
N TYR A 23 -16.24 -13.28 -29.96
CA TYR A 23 -17.60 -13.60 -29.52
C TYR A 23 -18.52 -13.87 -30.71
N GLU A 24 -19.40 -14.85 -30.57
CA GLU A 24 -20.58 -15.03 -31.40
C GLU A 24 -21.83 -14.72 -30.55
N GLY A 25 -22.42 -13.54 -30.77
CA GLY A 25 -23.44 -13.01 -29.89
C GLY A 25 -22.89 -12.69 -28.50
N LEU A 26 -23.37 -13.39 -27.47
CA LEU A 26 -22.92 -13.25 -26.08
C LEU A 26 -21.99 -14.39 -25.64
N THR A 27 -21.66 -15.32 -26.53
CA THR A 27 -20.84 -16.49 -26.22
C THR A 27 -19.42 -16.25 -26.72
N LYS A 28 -18.42 -16.39 -25.84
CA LYS A 28 -17.00 -16.34 -26.24
C LYS A 28 -16.66 -17.60 -27.03
N THR A 29 -16.22 -17.44 -28.28
CA THR A 29 -15.89 -18.54 -29.20
C THR A 29 -14.39 -18.77 -29.36
N GLY A 30 -13.57 -17.81 -28.95
CA GLY A 30 -12.12 -17.97 -28.98
C GLY A 30 -11.37 -16.72 -28.57
N GLU A 31 -10.10 -16.67 -28.97
CA GLU A 31 -9.22 -15.53 -28.79
C GLU A 31 -8.43 -15.30 -30.08
N SER A 32 -8.29 -14.04 -30.48
CA SER A 32 -7.33 -13.64 -31.50
C SER A 32 -6.05 -13.14 -30.84
N LEU A 33 -4.92 -13.60 -31.36
CA LEU A 33 -3.60 -13.32 -30.83
C LEU A 33 -2.92 -12.32 -31.76
N SER A 34 -2.57 -11.13 -31.28
CA SER A 34 -1.95 -10.11 -32.13
C SER A 34 -0.75 -9.41 -31.49
N CYS A 35 0.16 -8.92 -32.32
CA CYS A 35 1.29 -8.11 -31.87
C CYS A 35 0.81 -6.69 -31.49
N SER A 36 1.07 -6.25 -30.26
CA SER A 36 0.67 -4.90 -29.82
C SER A 36 1.37 -3.75 -30.57
N ALA A 37 2.53 -3.99 -31.18
CA ALA A 37 3.28 -2.96 -31.92
C ALA A 37 2.80 -2.77 -33.37
N CYS A 38 2.54 -3.86 -34.10
CA CYS A 38 2.21 -3.79 -35.54
C CYS A 38 0.85 -4.39 -35.93
N GLY A 39 0.13 -5.01 -34.98
CA GLY A 39 -1.18 -5.62 -35.23
C GLY A 39 -1.15 -6.95 -35.98
N HIS A 40 0.03 -7.53 -36.25
CA HIS A 40 0.12 -8.84 -36.91
C HIS A 40 -0.60 -9.92 -36.09
N VAL A 41 -1.51 -10.65 -36.73
CA VAL A 41 -2.34 -11.68 -36.10
C VAL A 41 -1.70 -13.04 -36.29
N TYR A 42 -1.50 -13.75 -35.19
CA TYR A 42 -0.99 -15.12 -35.16
C TYR A 42 -2.14 -16.13 -35.27
N PRO A 43 -1.97 -17.24 -36.00
CA PRO A 43 -3.03 -18.24 -36.21
C PRO A 43 -3.32 -19.06 -34.94
N ASN A 44 -2.32 -19.29 -34.10
CA ASN A 44 -2.41 -20.04 -32.85
C ASN A 44 -1.26 -19.65 -31.92
N GLU A 45 -1.29 -20.16 -30.69
CA GLU A 45 -0.28 -19.85 -29.67
C GLU A 45 1.10 -20.46 -29.98
N GLU A 46 1.15 -21.60 -30.69
CA GLU A 46 2.40 -22.26 -31.09
C GLU A 46 3.21 -21.45 -32.11
N ALA A 47 2.53 -20.66 -32.95
CA ALA A 47 3.15 -19.76 -33.91
C ALA A 47 3.70 -18.47 -33.26
N VAL A 48 3.44 -18.24 -31.97
CA VAL A 48 3.87 -17.03 -31.28
C VAL A 48 5.33 -17.15 -30.82
N PRO A 49 6.22 -16.26 -31.27
CA PRO A 49 7.64 -16.27 -30.92
C PRO A 49 7.89 -15.67 -29.52
N PHE A 50 7.58 -16.39 -28.46
CA PHE A 50 7.74 -15.90 -27.10
C PHE A 50 9.21 -15.75 -26.66
N LEU A 51 9.54 -14.62 -26.03
CA LEU A 51 10.86 -14.35 -25.44
C LEU A 51 11.13 -15.28 -24.26
N ASN A 52 12.27 -15.97 -24.22
CA ASN A 52 12.61 -16.81 -23.06
C ASN A 52 12.78 -15.97 -21.80
N GLU A 53 12.47 -16.55 -20.64
CA GLU A 53 12.67 -15.87 -19.36
C GLU A 53 14.14 -15.45 -19.26
N ILE A 54 14.36 -14.15 -19.20
CA ILE A 54 15.67 -13.60 -18.88
C ILE A 54 15.89 -13.92 -17.41
N PRO A 55 16.98 -14.59 -17.02
CA PRO A 55 17.28 -14.84 -15.62
C PRO A 55 17.32 -13.48 -14.91
N GLN A 56 16.42 -13.29 -13.94
CA GLN A 56 16.36 -12.05 -13.18
C GLN A 56 17.72 -11.81 -12.53
N ALA A 57 18.40 -10.74 -12.94
CA ALA A 57 19.61 -10.33 -12.28
C ALA A 57 19.26 -9.90 -10.85
N ILE A 58 19.85 -10.57 -9.86
CA ILE A 58 19.72 -10.17 -8.46
C ILE A 58 20.62 -8.94 -8.28
N VAL A 59 20.05 -7.75 -8.46
CA VAL A 59 20.78 -6.47 -8.35
C VAL A 59 20.95 -6.04 -6.90
N PHE A 60 19.99 -6.39 -6.04
CA PHE A 60 20.01 -6.07 -4.61
C PHE A 60 19.88 -7.33 -3.78
N THR A 61 20.68 -7.40 -2.73
CA THR A 61 20.71 -8.48 -1.75
C THR A 61 20.26 -7.97 -0.39
N ASP A 62 20.02 -8.88 0.56
CA ASP A 62 19.75 -8.48 1.94
C ASP A 62 20.91 -7.70 2.58
N ALA A 63 22.13 -7.81 2.05
CA ALA A 63 23.27 -7.03 2.51
C ALA A 63 23.17 -5.53 2.14
N ASP A 64 22.39 -5.18 1.12
CA ASP A 64 22.16 -3.80 0.68
C ASP A 64 21.09 -3.09 1.53
N ARG A 65 20.44 -3.82 2.44
CA ARG A 65 19.39 -3.28 3.30
C ARG A 65 20.02 -2.38 4.36
N SER A 66 19.76 -1.08 4.27
CA SER A 66 20.13 -0.14 5.34
C SER A 66 19.48 -0.54 6.66
N GLN A 67 20.23 -0.45 7.77
CA GLN A 67 19.64 -0.63 9.09
C GLN A 67 18.57 0.44 9.33
N ASN A 68 17.43 0.05 9.88
CA ASN A 68 16.34 0.98 10.18
C ASN A 68 16.67 1.73 11.48
N PRO A 69 17.09 3.01 11.43
CA PRO A 69 17.43 3.73 12.64
C PRO A 69 16.15 3.98 13.45
N ASN A 70 16.12 3.49 14.68
CA ASN A 70 15.02 3.80 15.58
C ASN A 70 15.23 5.20 16.16
N ILE A 71 14.71 6.20 15.48
CA ILE A 71 14.92 7.63 15.79
C ILE A 71 14.01 8.10 16.93
N PHE A 72 12.88 7.42 17.15
CA PHE A 72 11.88 7.84 18.12
C PHE A 72 11.98 7.04 19.42
N SER A 73 12.05 7.76 20.55
CA SER A 73 11.91 7.13 21.85
C SER A 73 10.43 6.86 22.14
N LYS A 74 10.10 5.66 22.65
CA LYS A 74 8.69 5.31 22.99
C LYS A 74 8.06 6.29 23.99
N THR A 75 8.88 7.00 24.76
CA THR A 75 8.47 7.90 25.83
C THR A 75 8.00 9.28 25.33
N GLU A 76 8.31 9.68 24.09
CA GLU A 76 7.86 10.99 23.56
C GLU A 76 6.34 11.12 23.51
N ALA A 77 5.63 10.03 23.22
CA ALA A 77 4.17 10.01 23.19
C ALA A 77 3.53 10.00 24.59
N GLU A 78 4.29 9.75 25.66
CA GLU A 78 3.73 9.57 27.00
C GLU A 78 3.35 10.88 27.71
N ASN A 79 3.85 12.03 27.22
CA ASN A 79 3.64 13.35 27.83
C ASN A 79 2.69 14.26 27.01
N LEU A 80 1.72 13.66 26.34
CA LEU A 80 0.73 14.37 25.53
C LEU A 80 -0.55 14.63 26.33
N CYS A 81 -1.26 15.73 26.01
CA CYS A 81 -2.51 16.11 26.65
C CYS A 81 -3.50 14.94 26.76
N ARG A 82 -3.58 14.05 25.77
CA ARG A 82 -4.42 12.84 25.81
C ARG A 82 -4.23 11.99 27.07
N TYR A 83 -3.02 11.94 27.62
CA TYR A 83 -2.65 11.11 28.78
C TYR A 83 -2.62 11.91 30.09
N CYS A 84 -3.02 13.18 30.07
CA CYS A 84 -2.99 14.07 31.21
C CYS A 84 -4.27 13.93 32.05
N THR A 85 -4.15 13.96 33.38
CA THR A 85 -5.29 13.93 34.32
C THR A 85 -6.28 15.08 34.10
N ASN A 86 -5.80 16.22 33.60
CA ASN A 86 -6.60 17.42 33.41
C ASN A 86 -7.27 17.49 32.03
N TYR A 87 -7.14 16.46 31.20
CA TYR A 87 -7.70 16.41 29.85
C TYR A 87 -9.12 15.86 29.88
N ILE A 88 -10.06 16.65 29.37
CA ILE A 88 -11.48 16.28 29.30
C ILE A 88 -11.84 16.00 27.85
N VAL A 89 -12.35 14.79 27.61
CA VAL A 89 -12.93 14.41 26.32
C VAL A 89 -14.41 14.80 26.32
N ASN A 90 -14.75 15.86 25.59
CA ASN A 90 -16.12 16.19 25.23
C ASN A 90 -16.33 15.84 23.74
N PRO A 91 -17.52 15.32 23.34
CA PRO A 91 -17.83 15.02 21.94
C PRO A 91 -17.55 16.15 20.94
N PHE A 92 -17.58 17.40 21.37
CA PHE A 92 -17.41 18.56 20.48
C PHE A 92 -16.07 19.29 20.66
N THR A 93 -15.49 19.25 21.86
CA THR A 93 -14.26 19.99 22.17
C THR A 93 -13.32 19.16 23.04
N GLN A 94 -12.03 19.39 22.85
CA GLN A 94 -10.99 18.84 23.69
C GLN A 94 -10.50 19.97 24.61
N PHE A 95 -10.60 19.78 25.92
CA PHE A 95 -10.45 20.89 26.87
C PHE A 95 -9.51 20.54 28.02
N CYS A 96 -8.67 21.49 28.42
CA CYS A 96 -7.82 21.37 29.60
C CYS A 96 -8.51 22.03 30.80
N ALA A 97 -8.84 21.24 31.82
CA ALA A 97 -9.48 21.71 33.06
C ALA A 97 -8.58 22.68 33.86
N LEU A 98 -7.26 22.49 33.79
CA LEU A 98 -6.28 23.30 34.53
C LEU A 98 -6.13 24.71 33.93
N HIS A 99 -5.93 24.80 32.62
CA HIS A 99 -5.71 26.08 31.92
C HIS A 99 -7.00 26.71 31.38
N LYS A 100 -8.13 26.01 31.48
CA LYS A 100 -9.46 26.46 31.03
C LYS A 100 -9.49 26.91 29.58
N LYS A 101 -8.87 26.13 28.70
CA LYS A 101 -8.80 26.39 27.25
C LYS A 101 -8.98 25.11 26.46
N GLU A 102 -9.37 25.26 25.19
CA GLU A 102 -9.30 24.18 24.23
C GLU A 102 -7.84 23.80 23.94
N VAL A 103 -7.58 22.51 23.77
CA VAL A 103 -6.27 21.91 23.52
C VAL A 103 -6.41 20.74 22.55
N GLN A 104 -5.35 20.39 21.83
CA GLN A 104 -5.30 19.16 21.04
C GLN A 104 -4.73 17.99 21.85
N ALA A 105 -5.20 16.77 21.58
CA ALA A 105 -4.72 15.54 22.19
C ALA A 105 -3.19 15.33 22.07
N THR A 106 -2.57 15.87 21.02
CA THR A 106 -1.14 15.78 20.71
C THR A 106 -0.31 16.97 21.20
N GLU A 107 -0.91 17.92 21.92
CA GLU A 107 -0.13 18.99 22.56
C GLU A 107 0.67 18.45 23.75
N SER A 108 1.85 19.02 23.99
CA SER A 108 2.65 18.79 25.18
C SER A 108 2.47 19.96 26.16
N CYS A 109 2.60 19.70 27.46
CA CYS A 109 2.38 20.70 28.50
C CYS A 109 3.47 20.64 29.58
N PRO A 110 4.05 21.78 30.01
CA PRO A 110 5.00 21.81 31.14
C PRO A 110 4.41 21.37 32.48
N GLN A 111 3.08 21.45 32.63
CA GLN A 111 2.34 21.05 33.83
C GLN A 111 1.61 19.71 33.63
N PHE A 112 2.18 18.84 32.80
CA PHE A 112 1.64 17.51 32.55
C PHE A 112 1.69 16.65 33.82
N ASN A 113 0.54 16.08 34.17
CA ASN A 113 0.41 15.06 35.21
C ASN A 113 -0.30 13.86 34.59
N LYS A 114 0.33 12.68 34.66
CA LYS A 114 -0.19 11.46 34.04
C LYS A 114 -1.47 11.01 34.74
N TYR A 115 -2.49 10.65 33.96
CA TYR A 115 -3.71 10.05 34.49
C TYR A 115 -3.38 8.68 35.12
N GLU A 116 -3.67 8.55 36.41
CA GLU A 116 -3.59 7.26 37.11
C GLU A 116 -4.94 6.56 36.99
N ASP A 117 -4.99 5.49 36.21
CA ASP A 117 -6.19 4.70 36.04
C ASP A 117 -6.43 3.84 37.29
N ASN A 118 -7.26 4.32 38.21
CA ASN A 118 -7.78 3.49 39.30
C ASN A 118 -8.90 2.60 38.75
N SER A 119 -8.50 1.47 38.19
CA SER A 119 -9.39 0.44 37.63
C SER A 119 -10.20 -0.29 38.71
N ASP A 120 -11.02 0.42 39.49
CA ASP A 120 -11.93 -0.18 40.48
C ASP A 120 -13.19 0.64 40.83
N SER A 121 -13.56 1.66 40.05
CA SER A 121 -14.83 2.36 40.24
C SER A 121 -15.78 2.14 39.06
N LYS A 122 -16.69 1.17 39.26
CA LYS A 122 -17.86 0.83 38.44
C LYS A 122 -18.61 2.10 37.99
N PHE A 123 -18.72 2.30 36.69
CA PHE A 123 -19.75 3.15 36.08
C PHE A 123 -21.12 2.53 36.39
N THR A 124 -21.91 3.19 37.25
CA THR A 124 -23.36 3.01 37.30
C THR A 124 -23.96 4.24 36.63
N LEU A 125 -24.83 3.99 35.64
CA LEU A 125 -25.54 4.96 34.82
C LEU A 125 -26.36 5.96 35.66
#